data_AF-A0A1T4IYY3-F1
#
_entry.id   AF-A0A1T4IYY3-F1
#
_cell.length_a   1.000
_cell.length_b   1.000
_cell.length_c   1.000
_cell.angle_alpha   90.00
_cell.angle_beta   90.00
_cell.angle_gamma   90.00
#
_symmetry.space_group_name_H-M   'P 1'
#
loop_
_entity.id
_entity.type
_entity.pdbx_description
1 polymer ?
#
loop_
_entity_poly.entity_id
_entity_poly.type
_entity_poly.pdbx_seq_one_letter_code
_entity_poly.pdbx_strand_id
1 'polypeptide(L)'
;MEISEVIRRISRYQANVENLQLEKTRLLNEIDDLDNSRIYIRNQRGKAEERFATRVAKVRSLDSYKSRGIRGISEKLGAINSLNASSSYVFQAMIMIETMIANIDRGIREREYRINEIDCELGNYSEKIEKLKIRKRRLERE
;
A
#
# COMPACT_ATOMS: atom_id res chain seq x y z
N MET A 1 -5.46 35.71 -32.22
CA MET A 1 -5.57 35.50 -30.76
C MET A 1 -4.84 36.65 -30.09
N GLU A 2 -5.54 37.39 -29.25
CA GLU A 2 -4.99 38.53 -28.51
C GLU A 2 -4.00 38.08 -27.44
N ILE A 3 -3.05 38.96 -27.10
CA ILE A 3 -2.05 38.71 -26.05
C ILE A 3 -2.71 38.45 -24.68
N SER A 4 -3.81 39.14 -24.39
CA SER A 4 -4.63 38.99 -23.17
C SER A 4 -5.12 37.54 -23.00
N GLU A 5 -5.57 36.91 -24.08
CA GLU A 5 -6.06 35.53 -24.08
C GLU A 5 -4.91 34.53 -23.92
N VAL A 6 -3.74 34.80 -24.51
CA VAL A 6 -2.53 33.99 -24.30
C VAL A 6 -2.12 34.00 -22.82
N ILE A 7 -2.09 35.18 -22.20
CA ILE A 7 -1.75 35.34 -20.79
C ILE A 7 -2.74 34.55 -19.91
N ARG A 8 -4.06 34.70 -20.13
CA ARG A 8 -5.07 33.93 -19.38
C ARG A 8 -4.88 32.42 -19.52
N ARG A 9 -4.54 31.92 -20.70
CA ARG A 9 -4.31 30.48 -20.92
C ARG A 9 -3.07 29.99 -20.18
N ILE A 10 -1.98 30.76 -20.21
CA ILE A 10 -0.76 30.44 -19.45
C ILE A 10 -1.08 30.36 -17.96
N SER A 11 -1.76 31.37 -17.39
CA SER A 11 -2.12 31.38 -15.97
C SER A 11 -3.00 30.18 -15.59
N ARG A 12 -3.99 29.83 -16.42
CA ARG A 12 -4.83 28.64 -16.20
C ARG A 12 -4.02 27.34 -16.18
N TYR A 13 -3.13 27.15 -17.15
CA TYR A 13 -2.29 25.95 -17.18
C TYR A 13 -1.29 25.91 -16.03
N GLN A 14 -0.76 27.04 -15.59
CA GLN A 14 0.10 27.12 -14.40
C GLN A 14 -0.66 26.72 -13.13
N ALA A 15 -1.90 27.19 -12.96
CA ALA A 15 -2.74 26.77 -11.83
C ALA A 15 -3.03 25.26 -11.87
N ASN A 16 -3.27 24.68 -13.05
CA ASN A 16 -3.45 23.24 -13.18
C ASN A 16 -2.17 22.46 -12.81
N VAL A 17 -1.00 22.96 -13.21
CA VAL A 17 0.30 22.37 -12.81
C VAL A 17 0.46 22.38 -11.30
N GLU A 18 0.18 23.50 -10.64
CA GLU A 18 0.27 23.63 -9.18
C GLU A 18 -0.66 22.65 -8.46
N ASN A 19 -1.93 22.57 -8.89
CA ASN A 19 -2.90 21.64 -8.32
C ASN A 19 -2.47 20.18 -8.47
N LEU A 20 -1.96 19.80 -9.64
CA LEU A 20 -1.47 18.44 -9.90
C LEU A 20 -0.21 18.11 -9.07
N GLN A 21 0.68 19.09 -8.85
CA GLN A 21 1.86 18.91 -8.00
C GLN A 21 1.46 18.70 -6.52
N LEU A 22 0.46 19.44 -6.04
CA LEU A 22 -0.11 19.25 -4.70
C LEU A 22 -0.75 17.87 -4.56
N GLU A 23 -1.55 17.44 -5.54
CA GLU A 23 -2.14 16.10 -5.56
C GLU A 23 -1.06 15.01 -5.54
N LYS A 24 -0.04 15.11 -6.39
CA LYS A 24 1.08 14.16 -6.44
C LYS A 24 1.80 14.06 -5.09
N THR A 25 2.06 15.20 -4.45
CA THR A 25 2.73 15.24 -3.14
C THR A 25 1.87 14.56 -2.07
N ARG A 26 0.55 14.80 -2.08
CA ARG A 26 -0.38 14.13 -1.17
C ARG A 26 -0.37 12.61 -1.37
N LEU A 27 -0.44 12.16 -2.62
CA LEU A 27 -0.45 10.73 -2.96
C LEU A 27 0.84 10.01 -2.55
N LEU A 28 1.99 10.67 -2.70
CA LEU A 28 3.28 10.14 -2.22
C LEU A 28 3.27 9.93 -0.70
N ASN A 29 2.81 10.92 0.07
CA ASN A 29 2.68 10.79 1.52
C ASN A 29 1.72 9.66 1.91
N GLU A 30 0.59 9.53 1.21
CA GLU A 30 -0.36 8.43 1.44
C GLU A 30 0.26 7.05 1.15
N ILE A 31 1.12 6.93 0.14
CA ILE A 31 1.86 5.68 -0.15
C ILE A 31 2.81 5.37 1.02
N ASP A 32 3.58 6.35 1.49
CA ASP A 32 4.52 6.16 2.61
C ASP A 32 3.78 5.68 3.88
N ASP A 33 2.63 6.28 4.20
CA ASP A 33 1.79 5.87 5.34
C ASP A 33 1.25 4.44 5.20
N LEU A 34 0.83 4.07 3.99
CA LEU A 34 0.36 2.73 3.68
C LEU A 34 1.49 1.70 3.79
N ASP A 35 2.67 2.00 3.28
CA ASP A 35 3.82 1.11 3.38
C ASP A 35 4.30 0.94 4.82
N ASN A 36 4.30 2.01 5.61
CA ASN A 36 4.57 1.94 7.06
C ASN A 36 3.56 1.01 7.77
N SER A 37 2.28 1.14 7.44
CA SER A 37 1.20 0.29 7.98
C SER A 37 1.40 -1.18 7.59
N ARG A 38 1.76 -1.42 6.33
CA ARG A 38 2.06 -2.76 5.79
C ARG A 38 3.24 -3.41 6.51
N ILE A 39 4.33 -2.68 6.71
CA ILE A 39 5.51 -3.14 7.44
C ILE A 39 5.14 -3.50 8.89
N TYR A 40 4.38 -2.63 9.56
CA TYR A 40 3.92 -2.87 10.92
C TYR A 40 3.11 -4.17 11.03
N ILE A 41 2.12 -4.37 10.16
CA ILE A 41 1.27 -5.58 10.16
C ILE A 41 2.12 -6.84 9.93
N ARG A 42 3.05 -6.82 8.97
CA ARG A 42 3.97 -7.93 8.72
C ARG A 42 4.83 -8.26 9.94
N ASN A 43 5.35 -7.25 10.62
CA ASN A 43 6.15 -7.44 11.83
C ASN A 43 5.32 -8.05 12.97
N GLN A 44 4.07 -7.60 13.16
CA GLN A 44 3.19 -8.19 14.17
C GLN A 44 2.83 -9.65 13.84
N ARG A 45 2.57 -9.95 12.56
CA ARG A 45 2.33 -11.32 12.08
C ARG A 45 3.54 -12.22 12.39
N GLY A 46 4.76 -11.81 12.03
CA GLY A 46 5.97 -12.60 12.30
C GLY A 46 6.17 -12.89 13.78
N LYS A 47 5.98 -11.89 14.66
CA LYS A 47 6.01 -12.09 16.12
C LYS A 47 4.94 -13.07 16.62
N ALA A 48 3.75 -13.04 16.02
CA ALA A 48 2.67 -13.96 16.38
C ALA A 48 2.99 -15.40 15.93
N GLU A 49 3.50 -15.58 14.72
CA GLU A 49 3.95 -16.87 14.18
C GLU A 49 5.07 -17.48 15.03
N GLU A 50 6.07 -16.69 15.44
CA GLU A 50 7.16 -17.13 16.31
C GLU A 50 6.65 -17.60 17.69
N ARG A 51 5.75 -16.83 18.32
CA ARG A 51 5.11 -17.21 19.58
C ARG A 51 4.30 -18.49 19.45
N PHE A 52 3.58 -18.66 18.34
CA PHE A 52 2.81 -19.86 18.07
C PHE A 52 3.72 -21.07 17.87
N ALA A 53 4.77 -20.95 17.04
CA ALA A 53 5.75 -22.00 16.81
C ALA A 53 6.41 -22.46 18.12
N THR A 54 6.79 -21.51 18.99
CA THR A 54 7.35 -21.81 20.32
C THR A 54 6.37 -22.61 21.19
N ARG A 55 5.09 -22.22 21.21
CA ARG A 55 4.05 -22.96 21.96
C ARG A 55 3.82 -24.36 21.40
N VAL A 56 3.76 -24.50 20.07
CA VAL A 56 3.62 -25.80 19.40
C VAL A 56 4.82 -26.70 19.70
N ALA A 57 6.05 -26.18 19.63
CA ALA A 57 7.25 -26.92 19.97
C ALA A 57 7.24 -27.41 21.43
N LYS A 58 6.81 -26.56 22.38
CA LYS A 58 6.66 -26.94 23.79
C LYS A 58 5.63 -28.06 24.01
N VAL A 59 4.56 -28.11 23.22
CA VAL A 59 3.59 -29.22 23.33
C VAL A 59 4.10 -30.47 22.62
N ARG A 60 4.79 -30.33 21.48
CA ARG A 60 5.43 -31.46 20.79
C ARG A 60 6.55 -32.10 21.61
N SER A 61 7.29 -31.34 22.41
CA SER A 61 8.30 -31.93 23.31
C SER A 61 7.64 -32.79 24.41
N LEU A 62 6.38 -32.53 24.76
CA LEU A 62 5.58 -33.40 25.63
C LEU A 62 5.13 -34.69 24.93
N ASP A 63 5.14 -34.76 23.60
CA ASP A 63 4.79 -35.96 22.83
C ASP A 63 5.74 -37.14 23.13
N SER A 64 6.97 -36.85 23.59
CA SER A 64 7.92 -37.85 24.13
C SER A 64 7.39 -38.62 25.35
N TYR A 65 6.35 -38.12 26.02
CA TYR A 65 5.67 -38.80 27.13
C TYR A 65 4.45 -39.62 26.65
N LYS A 66 4.03 -39.49 25.40
CA LYS A 66 2.92 -40.27 24.81
C LYS A 66 3.31 -41.74 24.63
N SER A 67 4.57 -42.01 24.32
CA SER A 67 5.18 -43.35 24.36
C SER A 67 5.21 -43.99 25.77
N ARG A 68 4.85 -43.23 26.82
CA ARG A 68 4.67 -43.72 28.21
C ARG A 68 3.18 -43.86 28.62
N GLY A 69 2.22 -43.72 27.71
CA GLY A 69 0.81 -44.05 27.95
C GLY A 69 -0.07 -42.96 28.61
N ILE A 70 0.35 -41.70 28.62
CA ILE A 70 -0.40 -40.61 29.30
C ILE A 70 -1.49 -40.00 28.37
N ARG A 71 -2.76 -40.33 28.65
CA ARG A 71 -3.96 -39.93 27.88
C ARG A 71 -4.11 -38.42 27.61
N GLY A 72 -3.79 -37.57 28.59
CA GLY A 72 -3.94 -36.10 28.48
C GLY A 72 -3.03 -35.42 27.45
N ILE A 73 -1.98 -36.10 26.96
CA ILE A 73 -1.06 -35.57 25.94
C ILE A 73 -1.65 -35.79 24.54
N SER A 74 -2.33 -36.91 24.32
CA SER A 74 -3.01 -37.19 23.05
C SER A 74 -4.15 -36.20 22.79
N GLU A 75 -4.89 -35.83 23.83
CA GLU A 75 -5.96 -34.82 23.76
C GLU A 75 -5.42 -33.42 23.43
N LYS A 76 -4.29 -33.01 24.05
CA LYS A 76 -3.61 -31.74 23.74
C LYS A 76 -3.10 -31.65 22.30
N LEU A 77 -2.64 -32.76 21.73
CA LEU A 77 -2.18 -32.81 20.33
C LEU A 77 -3.34 -32.75 19.33
N GLY A 78 -4.47 -33.40 19.63
CA GLY A 78 -5.69 -33.26 18.85
C GLY A 78 -6.16 -31.79 18.79
N ALA A 79 -6.11 -31.09 19.92
CA ALA A 79 -6.43 -29.66 19.98
C ALA A 79 -5.50 -28.79 19.10
N ILE A 80 -4.20 -29.09 19.04
CA ILE A 80 -3.26 -28.36 18.15
C ILE A 80 -3.59 -28.57 16.68
N ASN A 81 -3.88 -29.81 16.28
CA ASN A 81 -4.25 -30.10 14.89
C ASN A 81 -5.56 -29.39 14.52
N SER A 82 -6.50 -29.26 15.48
CA SER A 82 -7.73 -28.48 15.28
C SER A 82 -7.49 -26.97 15.13
N LEU A 83 -6.41 -26.42 15.70
CA LEU A 83 -6.04 -25.01 15.51
C LEU A 83 -5.53 -24.69 14.09
N ASN A 84 -5.08 -25.71 13.35
CA ASN A 84 -4.70 -25.59 11.93
C ASN A 84 -5.87 -25.88 10.97
N ALA A 85 -7.04 -26.25 11.49
CA ALA A 85 -8.23 -26.43 10.65
C ALA A 85 -8.68 -25.07 10.08
N SER A 86 -9.26 -25.08 8.88
CA SER A 86 -9.77 -23.86 8.24
C SER A 86 -10.85 -23.14 9.06
N SER A 87 -11.54 -23.85 9.95
CA SER A 87 -12.53 -23.31 10.90
C SER A 87 -11.92 -22.71 12.18
N SER A 88 -10.61 -22.84 12.39
CA SER A 88 -9.93 -22.31 13.57
C SER A 88 -9.85 -20.79 13.53
N TYR A 89 -10.05 -20.15 14.68
CA TYR A 89 -9.83 -18.71 14.86
C TYR A 89 -8.43 -18.27 14.42
N VAL A 90 -7.41 -19.12 14.62
CA VAL A 90 -6.02 -18.82 14.20
C VAL A 90 -5.91 -18.76 12.68
N PHE A 91 -6.48 -19.76 11.98
CA PHE A 91 -6.47 -19.80 10.53
C PHE A 91 -7.24 -18.62 9.94
N GLN A 92 -8.44 -18.33 10.46
CA GLN A 92 -9.26 -17.20 10.03
C GLN A 92 -8.53 -15.85 10.25
N ALA A 93 -7.85 -15.68 11.38
CA ALA A 93 -7.06 -14.49 11.64
C ALA A 93 -5.87 -14.34 10.67
N MET A 94 -5.21 -15.43 10.27
CA MET A 94 -4.14 -15.39 9.27
C MET A 94 -4.66 -14.94 7.90
N ILE A 95 -5.78 -15.50 7.44
CA ILE A 95 -6.43 -15.09 6.18
C ILE A 95 -6.85 -13.62 6.21
N MET A 96 -7.37 -13.15 7.34
CA MET A 96 -7.74 -11.75 7.50
C MET A 96 -6.51 -10.82 7.40
N ILE A 97 -5.40 -11.17 8.04
CA ILE A 97 -4.14 -10.42 7.94
C ILE A 97 -3.62 -10.39 6.49
N GLU A 98 -3.68 -11.51 5.78
CA GLU A 98 -3.28 -11.58 4.37
C GLU A 98 -4.15 -10.70 3.48
N THR A 99 -5.46 -10.71 3.74
CA THR A 99 -6.42 -9.84 3.05
C THR A 99 -6.13 -8.36 3.33
N MET A 100 -5.80 -8.00 4.57
CA MET A 100 -5.40 -6.63 4.92
C MET A 100 -4.14 -6.20 4.17
N ILE A 101 -3.11 -7.05 4.12
CA ILE A 101 -1.88 -6.77 3.36
C ILE A 101 -2.20 -6.61 1.86
N ALA A 102 -3.01 -7.48 1.29
CA ALA A 102 -3.41 -7.41 -0.12
C ALA A 102 -4.18 -6.11 -0.44
N ASN A 103 -5.04 -5.67 0.48
CA ASN A 103 -5.77 -4.41 0.35
C ASN A 103 -4.85 -3.19 0.39
N ILE A 104 -3.85 -3.18 1.27
CA ILE A 104 -2.83 -2.13 1.31
C ILE A 104 -2.03 -2.12 0.01
N ASP A 105 -1.57 -3.29 -0.46
CA ASP A 105 -0.82 -3.43 -1.71
C ASP A 105 -1.62 -2.93 -2.91
N ARG A 106 -2.94 -3.18 -2.93
CA ARG A 106 -3.83 -2.62 -3.96
C ARG A 106 -3.93 -1.10 -3.84
N GLY A 107 -4.11 -0.59 -2.62
CA GLY A 107 -4.21 0.86 -2.37
C GLY A 107 -2.94 1.63 -2.76
N ILE A 108 -1.77 1.04 -2.58
CA ILE A 108 -0.49 1.62 -3.06
C ILE A 108 -0.47 1.66 -4.58
N ARG A 109 -0.75 0.53 -5.26
CA ARG A 109 -0.77 0.46 -6.73
C ARG A 109 -1.71 1.48 -7.36
N GLU A 110 -2.91 1.64 -6.81
CA GLU A 110 -3.89 2.63 -7.30
C GLU A 110 -3.33 4.06 -7.27
N ARG A 111 -2.57 4.40 -6.22
CA ARG A 111 -1.93 5.72 -6.08
C ARG A 111 -0.75 5.87 -7.03
N GLU A 112 0.06 4.83 -7.19
CA GLU A 112 1.16 4.82 -8.18
C GLU A 112 0.64 5.03 -9.60
N TYR A 113 -0.47 4.37 -9.98
CA TYR A 113 -1.12 4.61 -11.27
C TYR A 113 -1.54 6.06 -11.44
N ARG A 114 -2.19 6.65 -10.42
CA ARG A 114 -2.61 8.05 -10.48
C ARG A 114 -1.41 9.01 -10.57
N ILE A 115 -0.32 8.74 -9.86
CA ILE A 115 0.92 9.52 -9.96
C ILE A 115 1.48 9.49 -11.39
N ASN A 116 1.48 8.32 -12.03
CA ASN A 116 1.93 8.20 -13.42
C ASN A 116 1.06 8.99 -14.40
N GLU A 117 -0.26 9.00 -14.19
CA GLU A 117 -1.18 9.85 -14.96
C GLU A 117 -0.87 11.34 -14.77
N ILE A 118 -0.69 11.76 -13.52
CA ILE A 118 -0.32 13.15 -13.18
C ILE A 118 0.98 13.55 -13.89
N ASP A 119 1.98 12.69 -13.92
CA ASP A 119 3.26 12.98 -14.59
C ASP A 119 3.10 13.20 -16.09
N CYS A 120 2.21 12.43 -16.72
CA CYS A 120 1.85 12.63 -18.12
C CYS A 120 1.10 13.95 -18.34
N GLU A 121 0.14 14.29 -17.47
CA GLU A 121 -0.59 15.56 -17.51
C GLU A 121 0.34 16.77 -17.33
N LEU A 122 1.28 16.69 -16.38
CA LEU A 122 2.28 17.73 -16.13
C LEU A 122 3.19 17.95 -17.34
N GLY A 123 3.61 16.88 -18.02
CA GLY A 123 4.35 16.97 -19.28
C GLY A 123 3.56 17.72 -20.36
N ASN A 124 2.29 17.37 -20.52
CA ASN A 124 1.39 18.01 -21.49
C ASN A 124 1.16 19.50 -21.20
N TYR A 125 0.93 19.87 -19.94
CA TYR A 125 0.77 21.28 -19.57
C TYR A 125 2.06 22.07 -19.76
N SER A 126 3.22 21.48 -19.44
CA SER A 126 4.52 22.12 -19.64
C SER A 126 4.76 22.47 -21.11
N GLU A 127 4.45 21.54 -22.03
CA GLU A 127 4.56 21.78 -23.46
C GLU A 127 3.59 22.88 -23.94
N LYS A 128 2.33 22.82 -23.49
CA LYS A 128 1.31 23.83 -23.83
C LYS A 128 1.72 25.24 -23.34
N ILE A 129 2.26 25.34 -22.13
CA ILE A 129 2.74 26.61 -21.56
C ILE A 129 3.90 27.15 -22.39
N GLU A 130 4.87 26.32 -22.78
CA GLU A 130 6.03 26.81 -23.54
C GLU A 130 5.64 27.30 -24.94
N LYS A 131 4.75 26.58 -25.64
CA LYS A 131 4.18 27.05 -26.92
C LYS A 131 3.51 28.41 -26.78
N LEU A 132 2.72 28.61 -25.72
CA LEU A 132 2.05 29.88 -25.45
C LEU A 132 3.04 30.99 -25.08
N LYS A 133 4.10 30.70 -24.32
CA LYS A 133 5.17 31.67 -24.01
C LYS A 133 5.89 32.14 -25.27
N ILE A 134 6.20 31.23 -26.20
CA ILE A 134 6.77 31.58 -27.51
C ILE A 134 5.81 32.48 -28.28
N ARG A 135 4.51 32.14 -28.32
CA ARG A 135 3.51 32.96 -29.03
C ARG A 135 3.34 34.34 -28.40
N LYS A 136 3.32 34.44 -27.07
CA LYS A 136 3.28 35.70 -26.33
C LYS A 136 4.44 36.61 -26.74
N ARG A 137 5.68 36.11 -26.71
CA ARG A 137 6.89 36.85 -27.12
C ARG A 137 6.84 37.36 -28.56
N ARG A 138 6.15 36.65 -29.47
CA ARG A 138 5.96 37.10 -30.86
C ARG A 138 4.94 38.25 -30.93
N LEU A 139 3.81 38.10 -30.26
CA LEU A 139 2.76 39.13 -30.20
C LEU A 139 3.21 40.41 -29.48
N GLU A 140 4.15 40.34 -28.55
CA GLU A 140 4.74 41.51 -27.87
C GLU A 140 5.69 42.32 -28.77
N ARG A 141 6.10 41.78 -29.92
CA ARG A 141 7.00 42.42 -30.90
C ARG A 141 6.28 42.94 -32.14
N GLU A 142 5.00 42.63 -32.28
CA GLU A 142 4.09 43.10 -33.33
C GLU A 142 3.37 44.36 -32.84
#